data_AF-A0A1R3HP98-F1
#
_entry.id   AF-A0A1R3HP98-F1
#
_cell.length_a   1.000
_cell.length_b   1.000
_cell.length_c   1.000
_cell.angle_alpha   90.00
_cell.angle_beta   90.00
_cell.angle_gamma   90.00
#
_symmetry.space_group_name_H-M   'P 1'
#
loop_
_entity.id
_entity.type
_entity.pdbx_description
1 polymer ?
#
loop_
_entity_poly.entity_id
_entity_poly.type
_entity_poly.pdbx_seq_one_letter_code
_entity_poly.pdbx_strand_id
1 'polypeptide(L)'
;MGYNLRKKRNVMFDREKLKETDEYKRAAQEEEASRQHVLQIQSKEAQRLRKRIKAERVRVQDLERRKKQRLEEMRETQKKEMFFLFSSWRDEENMNLKDRLRMEVRKELSKLEQSCIDMASLLRSLGILIGGSLCPKEVHAAYKRALLRFHPDRASKTDIRQQVEAEEKFKLISRMKEKFPCH
;
A
#
# COMPACT_ATOMS: atom_id res chain seq x y z
N MET A 1 62.53 -2.66 -77.26
CA MET A 1 61.78 -2.91 -76.00
C MET A 1 60.90 -4.19 -75.99
N GLY A 2 60.73 -4.92 -77.10
CA GLY A 2 59.80 -6.07 -77.15
C GLY A 2 60.21 -7.37 -76.43
N TYR A 3 61.50 -7.63 -76.25
CA TYR A 3 61.99 -8.90 -75.67
C TYR A 3 61.66 -9.07 -74.17
N ASN A 4 61.72 -7.99 -73.39
CA ASN A 4 61.38 -8.02 -71.96
C ASN A 4 59.87 -8.21 -71.70
N LEU A 5 59.01 -7.66 -72.56
CA LEU A 5 57.55 -7.86 -72.51
C LEU A 5 57.14 -9.28 -72.94
N ARG A 6 57.86 -9.90 -73.87
CA ARG A 6 57.60 -11.29 -74.28
C ARG A 6 58.06 -12.29 -73.22
N LYS A 7 59.22 -12.06 -72.60
CA LYS A 7 59.72 -12.89 -71.49
C LYS A 7 58.85 -12.79 -70.24
N LYS A 8 58.40 -11.58 -69.87
CA LYS A 8 57.41 -11.39 -68.79
C LYS A 8 56.08 -12.08 -69.09
N ARG A 9 55.56 -11.99 -70.32
CA ARG A 9 54.34 -12.69 -70.72
C ARG A 9 54.48 -14.21 -70.67
N ASN A 10 55.59 -14.78 -71.13
CA ASN A 10 55.83 -16.22 -71.05
C ASN A 10 55.92 -16.70 -69.59
N VAL A 11 56.67 -15.99 -68.73
CA VAL A 11 56.76 -16.36 -67.30
C VAL A 11 55.40 -16.26 -66.61
N MET A 12 54.57 -15.27 -66.97
CA MET A 12 53.21 -15.14 -66.44
C MET A 12 52.31 -16.29 -66.89
N PHE A 13 52.38 -16.65 -68.18
CA PHE A 13 51.62 -17.74 -68.80
C PHE A 13 52.04 -19.12 -68.27
N ASP A 14 53.34 -19.36 -68.06
CA ASP A 14 53.85 -20.60 -67.48
C ASP A 14 53.44 -20.75 -66.00
N ARG A 15 53.40 -19.64 -65.25
CA ARG A 15 52.93 -19.59 -63.86
C ARG A 15 51.41 -19.78 -63.77
N GLU A 16 50.68 -19.39 -64.81
CA GLU A 16 49.23 -19.57 -64.96
C GLU A 16 48.90 -21.03 -65.30
N LYS A 17 49.66 -21.67 -66.20
CA LYS A 17 49.60 -23.11 -66.46
C LYS A 17 49.95 -23.97 -65.23
N LEU A 18 50.88 -23.50 -64.40
CA LEU A 18 51.19 -24.17 -63.13
C LEU A 18 49.99 -24.22 -62.18
N LYS A 19 49.07 -23.24 -62.27
CA LYS A 19 47.81 -23.24 -61.50
C LYS A 19 46.74 -24.17 -62.08
N GLU A 20 46.90 -24.60 -63.34
CA GLU A 20 46.04 -25.59 -63.96
C GLU A 20 46.42 -27.03 -63.58
N THR A 21 47.60 -27.24 -63.00
CA THR A 21 48.03 -28.55 -62.50
C THR A 21 47.13 -29.03 -61.36
N ASP A 22 46.85 -30.34 -61.37
CA ASP A 22 45.95 -30.95 -60.39
C ASP A 22 46.49 -30.88 -58.95
N GLU A 23 47.81 -30.79 -58.79
CA GLU A 23 48.44 -30.58 -57.48
C GLU A 23 48.17 -29.18 -56.91
N TYR A 24 48.28 -28.14 -57.74
CA TYR A 24 47.98 -26.78 -57.30
C TYR A 24 46.49 -26.60 -56.97
N LYS A 25 45.60 -27.17 -57.79
CA LYS A 25 44.14 -27.14 -57.53
C LYS A 25 43.79 -27.84 -56.22
N ARG A 26 44.41 -29.00 -55.94
CA ARG A 26 44.23 -29.71 -54.67
C ARG A 26 44.73 -28.91 -53.48
N ALA A 27 45.94 -28.33 -53.56
CA ALA A 27 46.49 -27.50 -52.49
C ALA A 27 45.62 -26.25 -52.22
N ALA A 28 45.10 -25.61 -53.27
CA ALA A 28 44.20 -24.46 -53.14
C ALA A 28 42.85 -24.83 -52.49
N GLN A 29 42.27 -25.98 -52.86
CA GLN A 29 41.05 -26.50 -52.23
C GLN A 29 41.25 -26.86 -50.77
N GLU A 30 42.38 -27.48 -50.42
CA GLU A 30 42.73 -27.85 -49.05
C GLU A 30 42.98 -26.61 -48.17
N GLU A 31 43.63 -25.58 -48.72
CA GLU A 31 43.81 -24.30 -48.04
C GLU A 31 42.46 -23.61 -47.81
N GLU A 32 41.59 -23.57 -48.81
CA GLU A 32 40.26 -22.99 -48.68
C GLU A 32 39.41 -23.74 -47.65
N ALA A 33 39.43 -25.08 -47.68
CA ALA A 33 38.75 -25.92 -46.69
C ALA A 33 39.29 -25.67 -45.27
N SER A 34 40.61 -25.52 -45.13
CA SER A 34 41.25 -25.20 -43.85
C SER A 34 40.82 -23.83 -43.32
N ARG A 35 40.75 -22.82 -44.19
CA ARG A 35 40.27 -21.47 -43.85
C ARG A 35 38.78 -21.49 -43.44
N GLN A 36 37.94 -22.19 -44.19
CA GLN A 36 36.52 -22.34 -43.87
C GLN A 36 36.31 -23.05 -42.52
N HIS A 37 37.12 -24.08 -42.24
CA HIS A 37 37.07 -24.80 -40.96
C HIS A 37 37.41 -23.87 -39.77
N VAL A 38 38.47 -23.05 -39.89
CA VAL A 38 38.85 -22.07 -38.86
C VAL A 38 37.75 -21.02 -38.65
N LEU A 39 37.16 -20.49 -39.74
CA LEU A 39 36.04 -19.54 -39.64
C LEU A 39 34.81 -20.14 -38.95
N GLN A 40 34.51 -21.42 -39.22
CA GLN A 40 33.44 -22.13 -38.51
C GLN A 40 33.73 -22.28 -37.02
N ILE A 41 34.97 -22.58 -36.63
CA ILE A 41 35.37 -22.66 -35.23
C ILE A 41 35.19 -21.29 -34.54
N GLN A 42 35.72 -20.23 -35.13
CA GLN A 42 35.61 -18.87 -34.59
C GLN A 42 34.16 -18.42 -34.44
N SER A 43 33.31 -18.71 -35.43
CA SER A 43 31.89 -18.36 -35.36
C SER A 43 31.16 -19.14 -34.24
N LYS A 44 31.46 -20.42 -34.05
CA LYS A 44 30.93 -21.25 -32.95
C LYS A 44 31.39 -20.73 -31.60
N GLU A 45 32.66 -20.35 -31.46
CA GLU A 45 33.20 -19.77 -30.24
C GLU A 45 32.59 -18.42 -29.91
N ALA A 46 32.47 -17.53 -30.90
CA ALA A 46 31.79 -16.24 -30.75
C ALA A 46 30.33 -16.41 -30.35
N GLN A 47 29.62 -17.40 -30.92
CA GLN A 47 28.24 -17.70 -30.56
C GLN A 47 28.14 -18.23 -29.12
N ARG A 48 29.04 -19.12 -28.70
CA ARG A 48 29.11 -19.64 -27.31
C ARG A 48 29.40 -18.51 -26.32
N LEU A 49 30.32 -17.61 -26.65
CA LEU A 49 30.64 -16.44 -25.83
C LEU A 49 29.43 -15.50 -25.69
N ARG A 50 28.75 -15.18 -26.79
CA ARG A 50 27.52 -14.37 -26.77
C ARG A 50 26.44 -14.99 -25.88
N LYS A 51 26.26 -16.31 -25.95
CA LYS A 51 25.30 -17.04 -25.09
C LYS A 51 25.67 -16.91 -23.60
N ARG A 52 26.96 -17.04 -23.26
CA ARG A 52 27.45 -16.88 -21.87
C ARG A 52 27.23 -15.46 -21.36
N ILE A 53 27.62 -14.44 -22.12
CA ILE A 53 27.44 -13.03 -21.75
C ILE A 53 25.95 -12.70 -21.55
N LYS A 54 25.07 -13.17 -22.45
CA LYS A 54 23.63 -12.95 -22.33
C LYS A 54 23.07 -13.61 -21.07
N ALA A 55 23.46 -14.86 -20.79
CA ALA A 55 23.03 -15.57 -19.59
C ALA A 55 23.50 -14.86 -18.31
N GLU A 56 24.76 -14.40 -18.28
CA GLU A 56 25.30 -13.70 -17.12
C GLU A 56 24.64 -12.35 -16.90
N ARG A 57 24.38 -11.58 -17.97
CA ARG A 57 23.64 -10.32 -17.89
C ARG A 57 22.23 -10.53 -17.30
N VAL A 58 21.54 -11.58 -17.73
CA VAL A 58 20.22 -11.93 -17.17
C VAL A 58 20.32 -12.27 -15.69
N ARG A 59 21.32 -13.05 -15.28
CA ARG A 59 21.54 -13.38 -13.86
C ARG A 59 21.81 -12.15 -13.01
N VAL A 60 22.70 -11.27 -13.45
CA VAL A 60 23.03 -10.03 -12.72
C VAL A 60 21.79 -9.16 -12.56
N GLN A 61 21.01 -8.98 -13.64
CA GLN A 61 19.77 -8.20 -13.58
C GLN A 61 18.74 -8.82 -12.63
N ASP A 62 18.61 -10.15 -12.60
CA ASP A 62 17.70 -10.83 -11.67
C ASP A 62 18.14 -10.63 -10.21
N LEU A 63 19.45 -10.72 -9.93
CA LEU A 63 19.99 -10.45 -8.59
C LEU A 63 19.75 -9.01 -8.14
N GLU A 64 19.96 -8.03 -9.03
CA GLU A 64 19.69 -6.62 -8.73
C GLU A 64 18.20 -6.38 -8.45
N ARG A 65 17.30 -6.96 -9.26
CA ARG A 65 15.85 -6.88 -9.04
C ARG A 65 15.48 -7.44 -7.67
N ARG A 66 15.97 -8.63 -7.31
CA ARG A 66 15.69 -9.24 -6.00
C ARG A 66 16.26 -8.45 -4.83
N LYS A 67 17.42 -7.80 -5.00
CA LYS A 67 17.97 -6.90 -3.97
C LYS A 67 17.08 -5.68 -3.79
N LYS A 68 16.65 -5.04 -4.89
CA LYS A 68 15.76 -3.88 -4.85
C LYS A 68 14.39 -4.23 -4.25
N GLN A 69 13.83 -5.38 -4.62
CA GLN A 69 12.55 -5.85 -4.09
C GLN A 69 12.61 -6.04 -2.57
N ARG A 70 13.65 -6.71 -2.05
CA ARG A 70 13.83 -6.88 -0.60
C ARG A 70 13.90 -5.56 0.16
N LEU A 71 14.60 -4.56 -0.41
CA LEU A 71 14.68 -3.24 0.20
C LEU A 71 13.33 -2.52 0.22
N GLU A 72 12.53 -2.64 -0.84
CA GLU A 72 11.21 -2.04 -0.89
C GLU A 72 10.23 -2.73 0.06
N GLU A 73 10.26 -4.06 0.13
CA GLU A 73 9.48 -4.84 1.09
C GLU A 73 9.79 -4.42 2.54
N MET A 74 11.07 -4.25 2.90
CA MET A 74 11.45 -3.75 4.23
C MET A 74 10.94 -2.32 4.51
N ARG A 75 10.91 -1.44 3.51
CA ARG A 75 10.35 -0.09 3.65
C ARG A 75 8.85 -0.13 3.81
N GLU A 76 8.16 -1.00 3.07
CA GLU A 76 6.72 -1.18 3.20
C GLU A 76 6.35 -1.77 4.55
N THR A 77 7.07 -2.77 5.06
CA THR A 77 6.84 -3.31 6.39
C THR A 77 7.04 -2.23 7.45
N GLN A 78 8.13 -1.47 7.37
CA GLN A 78 8.37 -0.37 8.30
C GLN A 78 7.26 0.70 8.25
N LYS A 79 6.78 1.08 7.06
CA LYS A 79 5.65 2.01 6.91
C LYS A 79 4.36 1.45 7.51
N LYS A 80 4.07 0.17 7.28
CA LYS A 80 2.90 -0.52 7.84
C LYS A 80 2.97 -0.58 9.37
N GLU A 81 4.13 -0.93 9.91
CA GLU A 81 4.39 -0.93 11.36
C GLU A 81 4.22 0.46 11.96
N MET A 82 4.83 1.48 11.35
CA MET A 82 4.69 2.87 11.80
C MET A 82 3.23 3.35 11.75
N PHE A 83 2.51 3.01 10.68
CA PHE A 83 1.09 3.31 10.54
C PHE A 83 0.26 2.61 11.62
N PHE A 84 0.53 1.34 11.89
CA PHE A 84 -0.15 0.58 12.93
C PHE A 84 0.11 1.17 14.33
N LEU A 85 1.36 1.49 14.65
CA LEU A 85 1.72 2.16 15.91
C LEU A 85 1.01 3.50 16.07
N PHE A 86 0.99 4.31 15.01
CA PHE A 86 0.32 5.61 15.05
C PHE A 86 -1.20 5.51 15.16
N SER A 87 -1.83 4.55 14.49
CA SER A 87 -3.25 4.28 14.64
C SER A 87 -3.58 3.83 16.05
N SER A 88 -2.81 2.87 16.59
CA SER A 88 -2.99 2.37 17.96
C SER A 88 -2.85 3.49 18.99
N TRP A 89 -1.83 4.34 18.84
CA TRP A 89 -1.61 5.47 19.73
C TRP A 89 -2.77 6.48 19.65
N ARG A 90 -3.23 6.80 18.44
CA ARG A 90 -4.41 7.65 18.24
C ARG A 90 -5.66 7.08 18.89
N ASP A 91 -5.87 5.77 18.78
CA ASP A 91 -7.02 5.09 19.38
C ASP A 91 -6.94 5.12 20.91
N GLU A 92 -5.75 4.93 21.48
CA GLU A 92 -5.49 5.03 22.92
C GLU A 92 -5.72 6.46 23.44
N GLU A 93 -5.22 7.49 22.75
CA GLU A 93 -5.50 8.88 23.10
C GLU A 93 -7.00 9.21 23.05
N ASN A 94 -7.70 8.71 22.04
CA ASN A 94 -9.15 8.91 21.90
C ASN A 94 -9.92 8.25 23.05
N MET A 95 -9.53 7.02 23.43
CA MET A 95 -10.11 6.34 24.59
C MET A 95 -9.84 7.09 25.89
N ASN A 96 -8.59 7.53 26.11
CA ASN A 96 -8.21 8.32 27.28
C ASN A 96 -9.01 9.63 27.38
N LEU A 97 -9.21 10.31 26.26
CA LEU A 97 -10.02 11.53 26.20
C LEU A 97 -11.50 11.23 26.52
N LYS A 98 -12.06 10.16 25.94
CA LYS A 98 -13.43 9.71 26.25
C LYS A 98 -13.61 9.41 27.73
N ASP A 99 -12.65 8.75 28.36
CA ASP A 99 -12.74 8.40 29.78
C ASP A 99 -12.69 9.62 30.70
N ARG A 100 -11.82 10.60 30.40
CA ARG A 100 -11.81 11.89 31.11
C ARG A 100 -13.15 12.60 30.99
N LEU A 101 -13.69 12.70 29.78
CA LEU A 101 -14.98 13.32 29.52
C LEU A 101 -16.12 12.56 30.20
N ARG A 102 -16.09 11.21 30.22
CA ARG A 102 -17.08 10.40 30.94
C ARG A 102 -17.09 10.72 32.42
N MET A 103 -15.92 10.88 33.05
CA MET A 103 -15.85 11.26 34.46
C MET A 103 -16.42 12.66 34.72
N GLU A 104 -16.06 13.65 33.89
CA GLU A 104 -16.54 15.02 34.02
C GLU A 104 -18.06 15.09 33.84
N VAL A 105 -18.58 14.49 32.76
CA VAL A 105 -20.01 14.47 32.46
C VAL A 105 -20.78 13.73 33.57
N ARG A 106 -20.30 12.58 34.05
CA ARG A 106 -20.95 11.87 35.17
C ARG A 106 -20.98 12.69 36.44
N LYS A 107 -19.91 13.44 36.73
CA LYS A 107 -19.85 14.32 37.90
C LYS A 107 -20.91 15.41 37.82
N GLU A 108 -21.05 16.08 36.67
CA GLU A 108 -22.06 17.11 36.48
C GLU A 108 -23.48 16.53 36.48
N LEU A 109 -23.69 15.38 35.83
CA LEU A 109 -24.97 14.68 35.84
C LEU A 109 -25.37 14.18 37.24
N SER A 110 -24.41 13.77 38.08
CA SER A 110 -24.68 13.36 39.45
C SER A 110 -25.13 14.53 40.32
N LYS A 111 -24.51 15.71 40.18
CA LYS A 111 -24.98 16.94 40.85
C LYS A 111 -26.39 17.32 40.37
N LEU A 112 -26.65 17.16 39.07
CA LEU A 112 -27.96 17.42 38.51
C LEU A 112 -29.02 16.45 39.06
N GLU A 113 -28.70 15.17 39.12
CA GLU A 113 -29.57 14.14 39.70
C GLU A 113 -29.90 14.43 41.17
N GLN A 114 -28.93 14.89 41.96
CA GLN A 114 -29.15 15.26 43.37
C GLN A 114 -30.04 16.50 43.56
N SER A 115 -30.04 17.43 42.59
CA SER A 115 -30.87 18.65 42.65
C SER A 115 -32.26 18.49 42.04
N CYS A 116 -32.50 17.44 41.25
CA CYS A 116 -33.78 17.19 40.60
C CYS A 116 -34.68 16.28 41.46
N ILE A 117 -35.86 16.77 41.84
CA ILE A 117 -36.84 16.04 42.66
C ILE A 117 -37.74 15.12 41.81
N ASP A 118 -38.03 15.52 40.57
CA ASP A 118 -38.95 14.83 39.67
C ASP A 118 -38.41 14.74 38.23
N MET A 119 -39.03 13.87 37.42
CA MET A 119 -38.63 13.67 36.02
C MET A 119 -38.80 14.94 35.17
N ALA A 120 -39.77 15.79 35.50
CA ALA A 120 -40.00 17.04 34.77
C ALA A 120 -38.87 18.05 35.00
N SER A 121 -38.35 18.19 36.23
CA SER A 121 -37.25 19.11 36.52
C SER A 121 -35.94 18.64 35.91
N LEU A 122 -35.69 17.33 35.86
CA LEU A 122 -34.54 16.76 35.14
C LEU A 122 -34.60 17.06 33.64
N LEU A 123 -35.76 16.85 33.01
CA LEU A 123 -35.90 17.07 31.58
C LEU A 123 -35.75 18.57 31.24
N ARG A 124 -36.26 19.48 32.08
CA ARG A 124 -36.04 20.93 31.93
C ARG A 124 -34.57 21.32 32.06
N SER A 125 -33.86 20.79 33.06
CA SER A 125 -32.45 21.10 33.27
C SER A 125 -31.53 20.53 32.19
N LEU A 126 -31.95 19.44 31.54
CA LEU A 126 -31.32 18.90 30.32
C LEU A 126 -31.68 19.70 29.05
N GLY A 127 -32.47 20.77 29.15
CA GLY A 127 -32.83 21.65 28.05
C GLY A 127 -34.02 21.15 27.21
N ILE A 128 -34.82 20.21 27.72
CA ILE A 128 -36.04 19.73 27.07
C ILE A 128 -37.22 20.55 27.58
N LEU A 129 -37.88 21.27 26.66
CA LEU A 129 -39.09 22.02 26.97
C LEU A 129 -40.23 21.06 27.34
N ILE A 130 -40.91 21.37 28.44
CA ILE A 130 -42.17 20.74 28.87
C ILE A 130 -43.22 21.84 28.84
N GLY A 131 -44.44 21.53 28.38
CA GLY A 131 -45.56 22.48 28.47
C GLY A 131 -45.79 22.87 29.92
N GLY A 132 -46.37 24.06 30.16
CA GLY A 132 -46.54 24.61 31.51
C GLY A 132 -47.38 23.72 32.46
N SER A 133 -48.00 22.64 31.95
CA SER A 133 -48.72 21.66 32.73
C SER A 133 -47.84 20.46 33.08
N LEU A 134 -47.72 20.13 34.37
CA LEU A 134 -47.03 18.92 34.87
C LEU A 134 -47.83 17.62 34.61
N CYS A 135 -48.64 17.59 33.56
CA CYS A 135 -49.41 16.42 33.16
C CYS A 135 -48.48 15.23 32.85
N PRO A 136 -48.77 14.02 33.36
CA PRO A 136 -47.96 12.82 33.09
C PRO A 136 -47.75 12.54 31.58
N LYS A 137 -48.76 12.85 30.75
CA LYS A 137 -48.69 12.72 29.29
C LYS A 137 -47.65 13.65 28.65
N GLU A 138 -47.54 14.89 29.15
CA GLU A 138 -46.59 15.88 28.63
C GLU A 138 -45.16 15.54 29.06
N VAL A 139 -44.98 15.10 30.30
CA VAL A 139 -43.69 14.60 30.81
C VAL A 139 -43.24 13.37 30.03
N HIS A 140 -44.16 12.45 29.73
CA HIS A 140 -43.86 11.28 28.91
C HIS A 140 -43.51 11.62 27.45
N ALA A 141 -44.17 12.62 26.86
CA ALA A 141 -43.82 13.13 25.54
C ALA A 141 -42.43 13.80 25.54
N ALA A 142 -42.14 14.61 26.56
CA ALA A 142 -40.83 15.23 26.76
C ALA A 142 -39.72 14.20 26.96
N TYR A 143 -39.99 13.14 27.72
CA TYR A 143 -39.10 12.00 27.89
C TYR A 143 -38.74 11.34 26.55
N LYS A 144 -39.75 11.04 25.71
CA LYS A 144 -39.50 10.48 24.37
C LYS A 144 -38.65 11.42 23.50
N ARG A 145 -38.91 12.74 23.56
CA ARG A 145 -38.08 13.73 22.86
C ARG A 145 -36.64 13.73 23.36
N ALA A 146 -36.43 13.60 24.66
CA ALA A 146 -35.11 13.54 25.27
C ALA A 146 -34.32 12.30 24.80
N LEU A 147 -34.95 11.12 24.80
CA LEU A 147 -34.33 9.89 24.28
C LEU A 147 -33.90 10.05 22.82
N LEU A 148 -34.73 10.68 21.99
CA LEU A 148 -34.42 10.93 20.58
C LEU A 148 -33.35 12.01 20.38
N ARG A 149 -33.23 12.96 21.31
CA ARG A 149 -32.23 14.05 21.25
C ARG A 149 -30.84 13.56 21.67
N PHE A 150 -30.79 12.73 22.70
CA PHE A 150 -29.56 12.20 23.29
C PHE A 150 -29.24 10.77 22.82
N HIS A 151 -29.86 10.30 21.74
CA HIS A 151 -29.57 8.97 21.20
C HIS A 151 -28.11 8.90 20.70
N PRO A 152 -27.33 7.86 21.03
CA PRO A 152 -25.94 7.74 20.61
C PRO A 152 -25.78 7.80 19.08
N ASP A 153 -26.70 7.20 18.31
CA ASP A 153 -26.65 7.23 16.84
C ASP A 153 -26.92 8.60 16.21
N ARG A 154 -27.48 9.55 16.98
CA ARG A 154 -27.73 10.93 16.52
C ARG A 154 -26.67 11.92 16.95
N ALA A 155 -25.77 11.52 17.86
CA ALA A 155 -24.63 12.33 18.25
C ALA A 155 -23.62 12.42 17.10
N SER A 156 -22.90 13.53 17.01
CA SER A 156 -21.87 13.69 15.99
C SER A 156 -20.78 12.63 16.16
N LYS A 157 -20.43 11.94 15.07
CA LYS A 157 -19.31 10.97 15.06
C LYS A 157 -17.94 11.66 15.12
N THR A 158 -17.87 12.96 14.82
CA THR A 158 -16.62 13.73 14.79
C THR A 158 -16.32 14.43 16.10
N ASP A 159 -17.33 14.74 16.91
CA ASP A 159 -17.17 15.40 18.20
C ASP A 159 -17.29 14.38 19.35
N ILE A 160 -16.14 13.98 19.88
CA ILE A 160 -16.01 13.00 20.96
C ILE A 160 -16.77 13.45 22.22
N ARG A 161 -16.78 14.75 22.53
CA ARG A 161 -17.45 15.29 23.71
C ARG A 161 -18.96 15.16 23.59
N GLN A 162 -19.51 15.54 22.44
CA GLN A 162 -20.95 15.39 22.19
C GLN A 162 -21.39 13.92 22.23
N GLN A 163 -20.56 13.01 21.72
CA GLN A 163 -20.83 11.57 21.78
C GLN A 163 -20.95 11.08 23.24
N VAL A 164 -19.96 11.41 24.08
CA VAL A 164 -19.95 11.02 25.49
C VAL A 164 -21.10 11.68 26.26
N GLU A 165 -21.37 12.96 26.01
CA GLU A 165 -22.47 13.67 26.67
C GLU A 165 -23.83 13.06 26.33
N ALA A 166 -24.09 12.73 25.07
CA ALA A 166 -25.32 12.10 24.65
C ALA A 166 -25.50 10.72 25.31
N GLU A 167 -24.45 9.89 25.30
CA GLU A 167 -24.47 8.56 25.90
C GLU A 167 -24.79 8.60 27.41
N GLU A 168 -24.11 9.46 28.17
CA GLU A 168 -24.30 9.53 29.62
C GLU A 168 -25.64 10.21 30.00
N LYS A 169 -26.09 11.22 29.24
CA LYS A 169 -27.45 11.80 29.40
C LYS A 169 -28.54 10.77 29.11
N PHE A 170 -28.37 9.96 28.06
CA PHE A 170 -29.30 8.88 27.73
C PHE A 170 -29.41 7.83 28.84
N LYS A 171 -28.27 7.41 29.42
CA LYS A 171 -28.23 6.50 30.58
C LYS A 171 -28.92 7.11 31.79
N LEU A 172 -28.68 8.39 32.10
CA LEU A 172 -29.34 9.07 33.21
C LEU A 172 -30.86 9.12 33.02
N ILE A 173 -31.33 9.56 31.85
CA ILE A 173 -32.77 9.66 31.52
C ILE A 173 -33.45 8.30 31.67
N SER A 174 -32.79 7.22 31.22
CA SER A 174 -33.34 5.85 31.31
C SER A 174 -33.44 5.38 32.77
N ARG A 175 -32.40 5.60 33.57
CA ARG A 175 -32.38 5.29 35.01
C ARG A 175 -33.43 6.07 35.80
N MET A 176 -33.63 7.34 35.46
CA MET A 176 -34.57 8.21 36.17
C MET A 176 -36.03 7.83 35.88
N LYS A 177 -36.33 7.27 34.70
CA LYS A 177 -37.64 6.67 34.43
C LYS A 177 -37.95 5.48 35.35
N GLU A 178 -36.95 4.68 35.70
CA GLU A 178 -37.11 3.56 36.63
C GLU A 178 -37.35 4.05 38.06
N LYS A 179 -36.70 5.16 38.46
CA LYS A 179 -36.88 5.78 39.78
C LYS A 179 -38.21 6.50 39.96
N PHE A 180 -38.73 7.11 38.90
CA PHE A 180 -40.03 7.81 38.89
C PHE A 180 -41.00 7.08 37.96
N PRO A 181 -41.52 5.91 38.34
CA PRO A 181 -42.51 5.23 37.53
C PRO A 181 -43.73 6.13 37.39
N CYS A 182 -43.98 6.57 36.16
CA CYS A 182 -45.20 7.28 35.81
C CYS A 182 -46.34 6.25 35.85
N HIS A 183 -47.10 6.22 36.96
CA HIS A 183 -48.43 5.61 36.99
C HIS A 183 -49.47 6.59 36.43
#